data_AF-A0A7J9FHQ2-F1
#
_entry.id   AF-A0A7J9FHQ2-F1
#
_cell.length_a   1.000
_cell.length_b   1.000
_cell.length_c   1.000
_cell.angle_alpha   90.00
_cell.angle_beta   90.00
_cell.angle_gamma   90.00
#
_symmetry.space_group_name_H-M   'P 1'
#
loop_
_entity.id
_entity.type
_entity.pdbx_description
1 polymer ?
#
loop_
_entity_poly.entity_id
_entity_poly.type
_entity_poly.pdbx_seq_one_letter_code
_entity_poly.pdbx_strand_id
1 'polypeptide(L)'
;VDKHLFRALVQFWNLAYSCFTFEKVDIVPTVEEYMALLQCVKIQVDRVYSRAVSAPTFLKRLMNITGMREQWVAARIKQKGDNKCISWKNLKDLVLAHPDAKKRVNVFALSIYGLVFFPKALGHVDEAVTDLVN
;
A
#
# COMPACT_ATOMS: atom_id res chain seq x y z
N VAL A 1 -14.82 -5.16 8.64
CA VAL A 1 -14.42 -3.91 7.96
C VAL A 1 -15.67 -3.07 7.77
N ASP A 2 -15.70 -1.86 8.33
CA ASP A 2 -16.87 -0.99 8.25
C ASP A 2 -16.98 -0.34 6.86
N LYS A 3 -17.99 -0.76 6.08
CA LYS A 3 -18.22 -0.26 4.72
C LYS A 3 -18.54 1.24 4.67
N HIS A 4 -19.18 1.78 5.71
CA HIS A 4 -19.59 3.18 5.76
C HIS A 4 -18.39 4.08 6.04
N LEU A 5 -17.51 3.65 6.94
CA LEU A 5 -16.24 4.33 7.19
C LEU A 5 -15.40 4.43 5.92
N PHE A 6 -15.18 3.32 5.22
CA PHE A 6 -14.39 3.34 3.98
C PHE A 6 -15.01 4.23 2.91
N ARG A 7 -16.34 4.22 2.79
CA ARG A 7 -17.04 5.12 1.87
C ARG A 7 -16.81 6.60 2.23
N ALA A 8 -16.85 6.94 3.51
CA ALA A 8 -16.60 8.30 3.98
C ALA A 8 -15.15 8.71 3.71
N LEU A 9 -14.16 7.87 4.07
CA LEU A 9 -12.75 8.13 3.79
C LEU A 9 -12.51 8.41 2.30
N VAL A 10 -13.08 7.59 1.41
CA VAL A 10 -12.94 7.79 -0.04
C VAL A 10 -13.60 9.11 -0.50
N GLN A 11 -14.72 9.53 0.09
CA GLN A 11 -15.41 10.77 -0.27
C GLN A 11 -14.59 12.02 0.06
N PHE A 12 -13.84 12.00 1.15
CA PHE A 12 -13.05 13.15 1.60
C PHE A 12 -11.58 13.08 1.15
N TRP A 13 -11.14 11.98 0.53
CA TRP A 13 -9.76 11.83 0.08
C TRP A 13 -9.46 12.68 -1.15
N ASN A 14 -8.51 13.60 -1.01
CA ASN A 14 -8.01 14.42 -2.10
C ASN A 14 -6.71 13.83 -2.67
N LEU A 15 -6.80 13.22 -3.85
CA LEU A 15 -5.66 12.56 -4.48
C LEU A 15 -4.54 13.54 -4.88
N ALA A 16 -4.85 14.80 -5.18
CA ALA A 16 -3.85 15.77 -5.61
C ALA A 16 -2.91 16.17 -4.47
N TYR A 17 -3.44 16.24 -3.26
CA TYR A 17 -2.69 16.63 -2.05
C TYR A 17 -2.34 15.44 -1.15
N SER A 18 -2.88 14.25 -1.43
CA SER A 18 -2.69 13.04 -0.62
C SER A 18 -3.11 13.24 0.84
N CYS A 19 -4.24 13.90 1.06
CA CYS A 19 -4.81 14.20 2.38
C CYS A 19 -6.34 14.08 2.37
N PHE A 20 -6.98 14.13 3.53
CA PHE A 20 -8.43 14.34 3.62
C PHE A 20 -8.75 15.83 3.65
N THR A 21 -9.61 16.28 2.75
CA THR A 21 -10.05 17.68 2.69
C THR A 21 -11.49 17.80 3.21
N PHE A 22 -11.68 18.62 4.24
CA PHE A 22 -12.97 18.99 4.81
C PHE A 22 -13.16 20.49 4.66
N GLU A 23 -13.85 20.91 3.59
CA GLU A 23 -14.04 22.31 3.22
C GLU A 23 -12.74 23.11 3.13
N LYS A 24 -12.32 23.75 4.25
CA LYS A 24 -11.13 24.60 4.35
C LYS A 24 -10.00 23.96 5.17
N VAL A 25 -10.16 22.71 5.59
CA VAL A 25 -9.20 22.01 6.46
C VAL A 25 -8.67 20.77 5.75
N ASP A 26 -7.35 20.67 5.64
CA ASP A 26 -6.66 19.47 5.16
C ASP A 26 -6.07 18.70 6.35
N ILE A 27 -6.30 17.39 6.38
CA ILE A 27 -5.84 16.50 7.45
C ILE A 27 -5.03 15.36 6.83
N VAL A 28 -3.83 15.13 7.36
CA VAL A 28 -2.99 13.97 7.05
C VAL A 28 -2.85 13.16 8.34
N PRO A 29 -3.66 12.11 8.53
CA PRO A 29 -3.60 11.33 9.75
C PRO A 29 -2.24 10.64 9.93
N THR A 30 -1.77 10.55 11.17
CA THR A 30 -0.61 9.71 11.50
C THR A 30 -0.96 8.22 11.39
N VAL A 31 0.05 7.35 11.48
CA VAL A 31 -0.14 5.89 11.46
C VAL A 31 -1.07 5.45 12.60
N GLU A 32 -0.89 6.04 13.79
CA GLU A 32 -1.69 5.77 14.98
C GLU A 32 -3.14 6.23 14.79
N GLU A 33 -3.36 7.39 14.18
CA GLU A 33 -4.70 7.89 13.88
C GLU A 33 -5.41 7.03 12.83
N TYR A 34 -4.69 6.56 11.80
CA TYR A 34 -5.24 5.57 10.86
C TYR A 34 -5.59 4.25 11.55
N MET A 35 -4.77 3.78 12.50
CA MET A 35 -5.08 2.57 13.27
C MET A 35 -6.34 2.75 14.11
N ALA A 36 -6.49 3.89 14.79
CA ALA A 36 -7.66 4.21 15.58
C ALA A 36 -8.91 4.29 14.71
N LEU A 37 -8.85 5.04 13.60
CA LEU A 37 -9.96 5.19 12.65
C LEU A 37 -10.40 3.84 12.06
N LEU A 38 -9.45 3.03 11.60
CA LEU A 38 -9.73 1.74 10.95
C LEU A 38 -9.99 0.60 11.94
N GLN A 39 -9.91 0.85 13.25
CA GLN A 39 -9.98 -0.16 14.32
C GLN A 39 -8.96 -1.30 14.07
N CYS A 40 -7.78 -0.94 13.57
CA CYS A 40 -6.77 -1.90 13.12
C CYS A 40 -5.75 -2.17 14.23
N VAL A 41 -6.00 -3.19 15.04
CA VAL A 41 -5.18 -3.55 16.22
C VAL A 41 -3.83 -4.21 15.85
N LYS A 42 -3.56 -4.47 14.57
CA LYS A 42 -2.51 -5.40 14.11
C LYS A 42 -1.33 -4.74 13.39
N ILE A 43 -1.32 -3.43 13.20
CA ILE A 43 -0.15 -2.77 12.61
C ILE A 43 0.96 -2.76 13.67
N GLN A 44 2.07 -3.44 13.40
CA GLN A 44 3.28 -3.35 14.20
C GLN A 44 3.93 -2.00 13.88
N VAL A 45 3.53 -0.96 14.63
CA VAL A 45 3.95 0.44 14.41
C VAL A 45 5.47 0.58 14.42
N ASP A 46 6.16 -0.21 15.23
CA ASP A 46 7.62 -0.24 15.27
C ASP A 46 8.24 -0.56 13.90
N ARG A 47 7.63 -1.46 13.11
CA ARG A 47 8.10 -1.80 11.76
C ARG A 47 7.87 -0.70 10.73
N VAL A 48 6.92 0.19 10.98
CA VAL A 48 6.65 1.33 10.09
C VAL A 48 7.77 2.36 10.24
N TYR A 49 8.27 2.55 11.46
CA TYR A 49 9.31 3.52 11.78
C TYR A 49 10.73 2.93 11.83
N SER A 50 10.89 1.60 11.87
CA SER A 50 12.19 0.93 11.90
C SER A 50 12.38 -0.04 10.73
N ARG A 51 13.50 0.12 10.02
CA ARG A 51 13.88 -0.77 8.92
C ARG A 51 14.78 -1.89 9.46
N ALA A 52 14.36 -3.14 9.30
CA ALA A 52 15.17 -4.27 9.71
C ALA A 52 16.47 -4.37 8.89
N VAL A 53 17.60 -4.60 9.56
CA VAL A 53 18.95 -4.69 8.94
C VAL A 53 19.06 -5.84 7.91
N SER A 54 18.24 -6.90 8.05
CA SER A 54 18.19 -8.07 7.15
C SER A 54 16.86 -8.21 6.40
N ALA A 55 16.20 -7.09 6.11
CA ALA A 55 14.94 -7.05 5.38
C ALA A 55 15.00 -7.86 4.05
N PRO A 56 14.01 -8.72 3.76
CA PRO A 56 13.91 -9.37 2.46
C PRO A 56 13.87 -8.33 1.33
N THR A 57 14.47 -8.67 0.19
CA THR A 57 14.48 -7.79 -0.98
C THR A 57 13.05 -7.51 -1.46
N PHE A 58 12.86 -6.36 -2.12
CA PHE A 58 11.57 -5.97 -2.70
C PHE A 58 10.93 -7.09 -3.55
N LEU A 59 11.75 -7.80 -4.33
CA LEU A 59 11.35 -8.97 -5.12
C LEU A 59 10.75 -10.07 -4.25
N LYS A 60 11.46 -10.50 -3.20
CA LYS A 60 10.98 -11.55 -2.28
C LYS A 60 9.70 -11.13 -1.56
N ARG A 61 9.61 -9.86 -1.14
CA ARG A 61 8.40 -9.33 -0.48
C ARG A 61 7.20 -9.34 -1.42
N LEU A 62 7.37 -8.85 -2.65
CA LEU A 62 6.30 -8.89 -3.64
C LEU A 62 5.87 -10.32 -3.96
N MET A 63 6.79 -11.28 -4.07
CA MET A 63 6.41 -12.69 -4.25
C MET A 63 5.54 -13.18 -3.08
N ASN A 64 5.92 -12.87 -1.84
CA ASN A 64 5.14 -13.26 -0.66
C ASN A 64 3.76 -12.59 -0.61
N ILE A 65 3.67 -11.29 -0.88
CA ILE A 65 2.42 -10.53 -0.86
C ILE A 65 1.48 -10.98 -1.98
N THR A 66 2.02 -11.08 -3.20
CA THR A 66 1.24 -11.35 -4.42
C THR A 66 0.96 -12.83 -4.64
N GLY A 67 1.79 -13.73 -4.12
CA GLY A 67 1.75 -15.16 -4.45
C GLY A 67 2.31 -15.49 -5.85
N MET A 68 2.92 -14.52 -6.54
CA MET A 68 3.41 -14.69 -7.90
C MET A 68 4.84 -15.25 -7.95
N ARG A 69 5.16 -15.96 -9.04
CA ARG A 69 6.52 -16.45 -9.30
C ARG A 69 7.50 -15.31 -9.54
N GLU A 70 8.75 -15.56 -9.20
CA GLU A 70 9.84 -14.58 -9.30
C GLU A 70 9.93 -13.92 -10.68
N GLN A 71 9.90 -14.71 -11.76
CA GLN A 71 9.96 -14.23 -13.14
C GLN A 71 8.86 -13.20 -13.46
N TRP A 72 7.66 -13.43 -12.96
CA TRP A 72 6.52 -12.52 -13.19
C TRP A 72 6.72 -11.20 -12.44
N VAL A 73 7.23 -11.26 -11.21
CA VAL A 73 7.47 -10.10 -10.34
C VAL A 73 8.66 -9.29 -10.85
N ALA A 74 9.79 -9.94 -11.13
CA ALA A 74 11.01 -9.29 -11.62
C ALA A 74 10.76 -8.50 -12.92
N ALA A 75 9.96 -9.05 -13.84
CA ALA A 75 9.59 -8.38 -15.09
C ALA A 75 8.72 -7.10 -14.89
N ARG A 76 8.13 -6.91 -13.71
CA ARG A 76 7.18 -5.82 -13.41
C ARG A 76 7.72 -4.79 -12.43
N ILE A 77 8.82 -5.09 -11.77
CA ILE A 77 9.59 -4.12 -10.98
C ILE A 77 10.33 -3.20 -11.95
N LYS A 78 10.21 -1.89 -11.73
CA LYS A 78 10.94 -0.88 -12.49
C LYS A 78 11.61 0.12 -11.56
N GLN A 79 12.79 0.59 -11.95
CA GLN A 79 13.43 1.71 -11.27
C GLN A 79 12.64 3.00 -11.60
N LYS A 80 12.26 3.78 -10.58
CA LYS A 80 11.69 5.11 -10.71
C LYS A 80 12.38 6.05 -9.73
N GLY A 81 13.24 6.92 -10.26
CA GLY A 81 14.16 7.71 -9.43
C GLY A 81 15.08 6.77 -8.66
N ASP A 82 15.24 7.02 -7.36
CA ASP A 82 16.16 6.26 -6.51
C ASP A 82 15.61 4.90 -6.05
N ASN A 83 14.32 4.61 -6.31
CA ASN A 83 13.66 3.44 -5.74
C ASN A 83 13.11 2.49 -6.81
N LYS A 84 12.92 1.24 -6.40
CA LYS A 84 12.20 0.23 -7.19
C LYS A 84 10.71 0.33 -6.90
N CYS A 85 9.92 0.26 -7.95
CA CYS A 85 8.47 0.37 -7.84
C CYS A 85 7.73 -0.66 -8.71
N ILE A 86 6.47 -0.88 -8.39
CA ILE A 86 5.50 -1.63 -9.22
C ILE A 86 4.31 -0.74 -9.57
N SER A 87 3.82 -0.80 -10.81
CA SER A 87 2.71 0.06 -11.25
C SER A 87 1.36 -0.38 -10.71
N TRP A 88 0.47 0.58 -10.44
CA TRP A 88 -0.92 0.31 -10.08
C TRP A 88 -1.63 -0.57 -11.12
N LYS A 89 -1.36 -0.36 -12.42
CA LYS A 89 -1.94 -1.19 -13.49
C LYS A 89 -1.66 -2.68 -13.25
N ASN A 90 -0.41 -3.03 -12.97
CA ASN A 90 -0.02 -4.43 -12.72
C ASN A 90 -0.68 -4.99 -11.45
N LEU A 91 -0.79 -4.18 -10.39
CA LEU A 91 -1.43 -4.60 -9.14
C LEU A 91 -2.95 -4.75 -9.29
N LYS A 92 -3.60 -3.83 -10.02
CA LYS A 92 -5.04 -3.86 -10.29
C LYS A 92 -5.43 -5.13 -11.06
N ASP A 93 -4.70 -5.45 -12.13
CA ASP A 93 -4.95 -6.66 -12.91
C ASP A 93 -4.87 -7.90 -12.01
N LEU A 94 -3.91 -7.92 -11.07
CA LEU A 94 -3.78 -9.00 -10.11
C LEU A 94 -4.92 -9.04 -9.09
N VAL A 95 -5.36 -7.91 -8.53
CA VAL A 95 -6.51 -7.86 -7.60
C VAL A 95 -7.80 -8.40 -8.25
N LEU A 96 -7.96 -8.19 -9.56
CA LEU A 96 -9.13 -8.66 -10.30
C LEU A 96 -9.06 -10.14 -10.67
N ALA A 97 -7.87 -10.65 -11.03
CA ALA A 97 -7.72 -12.00 -11.59
C ALA A 97 -7.17 -13.06 -10.61
N HIS A 98 -6.62 -12.67 -9.45
CA HIS A 98 -5.94 -13.63 -8.57
C HIS A 98 -6.93 -14.62 -7.92
N PRO A 99 -6.71 -15.95 -8.00
CA PRO A 99 -7.67 -16.95 -7.50
C PRO A 99 -7.78 -16.97 -5.97
N ASP A 100 -6.68 -16.69 -5.25
CA ASP A 100 -6.67 -16.60 -3.79
C ASP A 100 -7.20 -15.24 -3.29
N ALA A 101 -8.32 -15.27 -2.56
CA ALA A 101 -8.94 -14.09 -1.96
C ALA A 101 -8.04 -13.37 -0.94
N LYS A 102 -7.22 -14.09 -0.16
CA LYS A 102 -6.28 -13.49 0.79
C LYS A 102 -5.19 -12.70 0.06
N LYS A 103 -4.65 -13.26 -1.03
CA LYS A 103 -3.68 -12.54 -1.87
C LYS A 103 -4.29 -11.31 -2.52
N ARG A 104 -5.54 -11.38 -3.00
CA ARG A 104 -6.27 -10.19 -3.50
C ARG A 104 -6.32 -9.08 -2.44
N VAL A 105 -6.68 -9.41 -1.20
CA VAL A 105 -6.72 -8.44 -0.10
C VAL A 105 -5.34 -7.87 0.19
N ASN A 106 -4.29 -8.68 0.25
CA ASN A 106 -2.92 -8.22 0.49
C ASN A 106 -2.42 -7.28 -0.61
N VAL A 107 -2.69 -7.60 -1.89
CA VAL A 107 -2.30 -6.75 -3.04
C VAL A 107 -3.10 -5.45 -3.06
N PHE A 108 -4.38 -5.51 -2.70
CA PHE A 108 -5.22 -4.33 -2.57
C PHE A 108 -4.72 -3.43 -1.43
N ALA A 109 -4.41 -4.00 -0.26
CA ALA A 109 -3.84 -3.28 0.87
C ALA A 109 -2.51 -2.61 0.50
N LEU A 110 -1.60 -3.34 -0.16
CA LEU A 110 -0.34 -2.79 -0.68
C LEU A 110 -0.59 -1.57 -1.58
N SER A 111 -1.62 -1.63 -2.42
CA SER A 111 -1.98 -0.55 -3.34
C SER A 111 -2.50 0.67 -2.59
N ILE A 112 -3.33 0.49 -1.56
CA ILE A 112 -3.79 1.58 -0.71
C ILE A 112 -2.60 2.20 0.03
N TYR A 113 -1.75 1.40 0.68
CA TYR A 113 -0.58 1.94 1.37
C TYR A 113 0.34 2.74 0.44
N GLY A 114 0.60 2.27 -0.77
CA GLY A 114 1.58 2.91 -1.66
C GLY A 114 1.04 4.01 -2.57
N LEU A 115 -0.27 4.07 -2.81
CA LEU A 115 -0.88 5.06 -3.69
C LEU A 115 -1.65 6.16 -2.92
N VAL A 116 -2.07 5.86 -1.69
CA VAL A 116 -2.90 6.74 -0.86
C VAL A 116 -2.08 7.23 0.32
N PHE A 117 -1.54 6.34 1.15
CA PHE A 117 -0.91 6.73 2.40
C PHE A 117 0.55 7.18 2.25
N PHE A 118 1.32 6.52 1.39
CA PHE A 118 2.74 6.80 1.17
C PHE A 118 3.07 6.98 -0.32
N PRO A 119 2.39 7.89 -1.05
CA PRO A 119 2.61 8.09 -2.47
C PRO A 119 3.99 8.72 -2.72
N LYS A 120 4.92 7.93 -3.25
CA LYS A 120 6.26 8.41 -3.62
C LYS A 120 6.43 8.65 -5.12
N ALA A 121 5.68 7.91 -5.94
CA ALA A 121 5.71 8.03 -7.39
C ALA A 121 4.30 7.87 -7.95
N LEU A 122 3.84 8.81 -8.77
CA LEU A 122 2.49 8.83 -9.30
C LEU A 122 2.13 7.49 -9.99
N GLY A 123 1.06 6.86 -9.50
CA GLY A 123 0.54 5.59 -10.03
C GLY A 123 1.43 4.36 -9.79
N HIS A 124 2.40 4.45 -8.88
CA HIS A 124 3.35 3.38 -8.57
C HIS A 124 3.48 3.19 -7.05
N VAL A 125 3.66 1.94 -6.63
CA VAL A 125 3.95 1.58 -5.24
C VAL A 125 5.46 1.39 -5.08
N ASP A 126 6.03 2.12 -4.13
CA ASP A 126 7.46 2.10 -3.77
C ASP A 126 7.83 0.88 -2.92
N GLU A 127 9.10 0.45 -3.01
CA GLU A 127 9.59 -0.71 -2.26
C GLU A 127 9.45 -0.61 -0.75
N ALA A 128 9.57 0.59 -0.16
CA ALA A 128 9.47 0.78 1.29
C ALA A 128 8.08 0.40 1.84
N VAL A 129 7.05 0.52 1.00
CA VAL A 129 5.65 0.23 1.38
C VAL A 129 5.42 -1.27 1.61
N THR A 130 6.25 -2.13 1.01
CA THR A 130 6.10 -3.59 1.18
C THR A 130 6.39 -4.07 2.59
N ASP A 131 6.96 -3.23 3.45
CA ASP A 131 7.19 -3.52 4.86
C ASP A 131 5.90 -3.50 5.68
N LEU A 132 4.83 -2.89 5.15
CA LEU A 132 3.55 -2.68 5.82
C LEU A 132 2.56 -3.84 5.63
N VAL A 133 2.83 -4.77 4.71
CA VAL A 133 1.92 -5.86 4.35
C VAL A 133 2.54 -7.20 4.72
N ASN A 134 1.84 -7.96 5.58
CA ASN A 134 2.26 -9.28 6.06
C ASN A 134 1.75 -10.43 5.18
#